data_AF-A0A5E7I193-F1
#
_entry.id   AF-A0A5E7I193-F1
#
_cell.length_a   1.000
_cell.length_b   1.000
_cell.length_c   1.000
_cell.angle_alpha   90.00
_cell.angle_beta   90.00
_cell.angle_gamma   90.00
#
_symmetry.space_group_name_H-M   'P 1'
#
loop_
_entity.id
_entity.type
_entity.pdbx_description
1 polymer ?
#
loop_
_entity_poly.entity_id
_entity_poly.type
_entity_poly.pdbx_seq_one_letter_code
_entity_poly.pdbx_strand_id
1 'polypeptide(L)' 'MNNSPRLAAQLDWMTVGAFSPEQFSGEQRKEYEDEARRIEQQWDNQPN' A
#
# COMPACT_ATOMS: atom_id res chain seq x y z
N MET A 1 -9.83 -12.19 -9.53
CA MET A 1 -9.75 -11.96 -8.07
C MET A 1 -9.62 -10.46 -7.89
N ASN A 2 -10.65 -9.78 -7.38
CA ASN A 2 -10.55 -8.35 -7.06
C ASN A 2 -9.72 -8.25 -5.76
N ASN A 3 -8.39 -8.17 -5.87
CA ASN A 3 -7.59 -7.82 -4.71
C ASN A 3 -7.99 -6.41 -4.28
N SER A 4 -8.42 -6.26 -3.02
CA SER A 4 -8.68 -4.94 -2.45
C SER A 4 -7.43 -4.05 -2.62
N PRO A 5 -7.57 -2.77 -2.99
CA PRO A 5 -6.43 -1.88 -3.17
C PRO A 5 -5.54 -1.82 -1.92
N ARG A 6 -6.14 -1.89 -0.73
CA ARG A 6 -5.41 -1.95 0.54
C ARG A 6 -4.59 -3.23 0.68
N LEU A 7 -5.18 -4.37 0.33
CA LEU A 7 -4.46 -5.65 0.35
C LEU A 7 -3.33 -5.66 -0.68
N ALA A 8 -3.53 -5.05 -1.85
CA ALA A 8 -2.46 -4.91 -2.84
C ALA A 8 -1.30 -4.06 -2.30
N ALA A 9 -1.56 -2.95 -1.60
CA ALA A 9 -0.50 -2.14 -0.99
C ALA A 9 0.30 -2.94 0.06
N GLN A 10 -0.38 -3.72 0.90
CA GLN A 10 0.29 -4.61 1.86
C GLN A 10 1.15 -5.67 1.17
N LEU A 11 0.64 -6.29 0.11
CA LEU A 11 1.36 -7.32 -0.64
C LEU A 11 2.56 -6.74 -1.38
N ASP A 12 2.41 -5.60 -2.04
CA ASP A 12 3.49 -4.92 -2.77
C ASP A 12 4.64 -4.55 -1.82
N TRP A 13 4.31 -4.03 -0.63
CA TRP A 13 5.31 -3.77 0.40
C TRP A 13 6.00 -5.05 0.88
N MET A 14 5.24 -6.12 1.16
CA MET A 14 5.82 -7.38 1.67
C MET A 14 6.62 -8.17 0.63
N THR A 15 6.33 -8.01 -0.67
CA THR A 15 6.92 -8.84 -1.73
C THR A 15 7.93 -8.09 -2.58
N VAL A 16 7.63 -6.84 -2.95
CA VAL A 16 8.48 -5.99 -3.80
C VAL A 16 9.29 -5.01 -2.95
N GLY A 17 8.76 -4.61 -1.78
CA GLY A 17 9.34 -3.55 -0.96
C GLY A 17 9.12 -2.15 -1.53
N ALA A 18 8.18 -2.00 -2.47
CA ALA A 18 7.84 -0.73 -3.09
C ALA A 18 6.37 -0.72 -3.52
N PHE A 19 5.75 0.46 -3.46
CA PHE A 19 4.35 0.65 -3.83
C PHE A 19 4.17 0.93 -5.33
N SER A 20 3.15 0.33 -5.92
CA SER A 20 2.78 0.48 -7.34
C SER A 20 1.32 0.93 -7.49
N PRO A 21 1.00 2.20 -7.20
CA PRO A 21 -0.38 2.73 -7.29
C PRO A 21 -0.88 2.88 -8.73
N GLU A 22 0.00 2.82 -9.72
CA GLU A 22 -0.32 3.04 -11.14
C GLU A 22 -1.31 2.02 -11.71
N GLN A 23 -1.43 0.85 -11.08
CA GLN A 23 -2.40 -0.19 -11.45
C GLN A 23 -3.85 0.15 -11.02
N PHE A 24 -4.03 1.16 -10.17
CA PHE A 24 -5.33 1.60 -9.65
C PHE A 24 -5.70 3.00 -10.16
N SER A 25 -7.00 3.28 -10.24
CA SER A 25 -7.51 4.60 -10.62
C SER A 25 -8.69 5.04 -9.76
N GLY A 26 -8.94 6.35 -9.70
CA GLY A 26 -10.03 6.95 -8.94
C GLY A 26 -9.98 6.59 -7.45
N GLU A 27 -11.11 6.14 -6.92
CA GLU A 27 -11.25 5.79 -5.50
C GLU A 27 -10.34 4.64 -5.07
N GLN A 28 -10.11 3.65 -5.96
CA GLN A 28 -9.22 2.53 -5.66
C GLN A 28 -7.78 2.98 -5.44
N ARG A 29 -7.31 3.95 -6.24
CA ARG A 29 -5.97 4.51 -6.09
C ARG A 29 -5.83 5.22 -4.75
N LYS A 30 -6.85 5.99 -4.36
CA LYS A 30 -6.87 6.67 -3.07
C LYS A 30 -6.78 5.67 -1.91
N GLU A 31 -7.56 4.59 -1.94
CA GLU A 31 -7.51 3.56 -0.90
C GLU A 31 -6.14 2.88 -0.81
N TYR A 32 -5.52 2.61 -1.97
CA TYR A 32 -4.19 2.05 -2.04
C TYR A 32 -3.15 3.01 -1.42
N GLU A 33 -3.16 4.27 -1.83
CA GLU A 33 -2.22 5.29 -1.36
C GLU A 33 -2.40 5.58 0.15
N ASP A 34 -3.63 5.55 0.66
CA ASP A 34 -3.89 5.68 2.09
C ASP A 34 -3.29 4.52 2.91
N GLU A 35 -3.39 3.28 2.42
CA GLU A 35 -2.79 2.13 3.09
C GLU A 35 -1.26 2.14 2.97
N ALA A 36 -0.72 2.53 1.81
CA ALA A 36 0.72 2.69 1.61
C ALA A 36 1.32 3.64 2.64
N ARG A 37 0.74 4.84 2.81
CA ARG A 37 1.18 5.80 3.84
C ARG A 37 1.11 5.24 5.26
N ARG A 38 0.07 4.46 5.56
CA ARG A 38 -0.08 3.84 6.88
C ARG A 38 1.05 2.84 7.15
N ILE A 39 1.40 2.03 6.16
CA ILE A 39 2.51 1.08 6.24
C ILE A 39 3.82 1.85 6.44
N GLU A 40 4.11 2.85 5.62
CA GLU A 40 5.31 3.69 5.76
C GLU A 40 5.45 4.28 7.16
N GLN A 41 4.37 4.84 7.72
CA GLN A 41 4.34 5.36 9.08
C GLN A 41 4.58 4.29 10.14
N GLN A 42 4.08 3.06 9.95
CA GLN A 42 4.31 1.98 10.91
C GLN A 42 5.77 1.56 10.94
N TRP A 43 6.45 1.56 9.79
CA TRP A 43 7.88 1.24 9.70
C TRP A 43 8.76 2.38 10.21
N ASP A 44 8.43 3.63 9.88
CA ASP A 44 9.14 4.81 10.39
C ASP A 44 9.04 4.94 11.92
N ASN A 45 7.91 4.53 12.51
CA ASN A 45 7.69 4.55 13.95
C ASN A 45 8.17 3.27 14.68
N GLN A 46 8.88 2.35 14.04
CA GLN A 46 9.49 1.24 14.77
C GLN A 46 10.72 1.73 15.56
N PRO A 47 10.73 1.62 16.90
CA PRO A 47 11.94 1.89 17.66
C PRO A 47 12.99 0.84 17.27
N ASN A 48 14.12 1.30 16.69
CA ASN A 48 15.28 0.48 16.36
C ASN A 48 15.77 -0.38 17.53
#